data_AF-A0A972J0A8-F1
#
_entry.id   AF-A0A972J0A8-F1
#
_cell.length_a   1.000
_cell.length_b   1.000
_cell.length_c   1.000
_cell.angle_alpha   90.00
_cell.angle_beta   90.00
_cell.angle_gamma   90.00
#
_symmetry.space_group_name_H-M   'P 1'
#
loop_
_entity.id
_entity.type
_entity.pdbx_description
1 polymer ?
#
loop_
_entity_poly.entity_id
_entity_poly.type
_entity_poly.pdbx_seq_one_letter_code
_entity_poly.pdbx_strand_id
1 'polypeptide(L)'
;MSKLDQLYARAPLWLQNGMVSTYGVYWHWARFGHNFEKYVQDFHARENFSSSEWKTYQEEQLKRLLSICARDVPFYAQRWTDQQKQAALHGDLQKLPLLEKTPLREHPEQFLRRELRPFPRFKFFTSGTTGTPIA
;
A
#
# COMPACT_ATOMS: atom_id res chain seq x y z
N MET A 1 -5.59 27.36 8.34
CA MET A 1 -6.73 26.52 8.75
C MET A 1 -7.53 26.13 7.53
N SER A 2 -7.86 24.85 7.40
CA SER A 2 -8.68 24.32 6.31
C SER A 2 -10.11 24.89 6.37
N LYS A 3 -10.82 24.87 5.23
CA LYS A 3 -12.26 25.22 5.18
C LYS A 3 -13.10 24.33 6.12
N LEU A 4 -12.67 23.08 6.31
CA LEU A 4 -13.30 22.13 7.24
C LEU A 4 -13.10 22.55 8.70
N ASP A 5 -11.91 23.02 9.07
CA ASP A 5 -11.62 23.49 10.44
C ASP A 5 -12.51 24.70 10.79
N GLN A 6 -12.72 25.60 9.84
CA GLN A 6 -13.58 26.77 10.03
C GLN A 6 -15.07 26.39 10.14
N LEU A 7 -15.52 25.39 9.37
CA LEU A 7 -16.88 24.88 9.47
C LEU A 7 -17.12 24.22 10.83
N TYR A 8 -16.17 23.38 11.27
CA TYR A 8 -16.20 22.74 12.58
C TYR A 8 -16.25 23.77 13.70
N ALA A 9 -15.37 24.78 13.68
CA ALA A 9 -15.29 25.81 14.71
C ALA A 9 -16.57 26.68 14.83
N ARG A 10 -17.34 26.82 13.74
CA ARG A 10 -18.61 27.58 13.73
C ARG A 10 -19.84 26.72 14.06
N ALA A 11 -19.70 25.40 14.11
CA ALA A 11 -20.80 24.50 14.41
C ALA A 11 -21.17 24.55 15.91
N PRO A 12 -22.46 24.43 16.27
CA PRO A 12 -22.88 24.24 17.66
C PRO A 12 -22.31 22.94 18.23
N LEU A 13 -22.17 22.85 19.56
CA LEU A 13 -21.49 21.74 20.24
C LEU A 13 -22.03 20.35 19.86
N TRP A 14 -23.34 20.17 19.75
CA TRP A 14 -23.93 18.90 19.37
C TRP A 14 -23.49 18.46 17.96
N LEU A 15 -23.32 19.41 17.04
CA LEU A 15 -22.89 19.15 15.67
C LEU A 15 -21.38 18.88 15.61
N GLN A 16 -20.57 19.58 16.40
CA GLN A 16 -19.15 19.27 16.55
C GLN A 16 -18.95 17.82 17.02
N ASN A 17 -19.70 17.40 18.06
CA ASN A 17 -19.67 16.02 18.54
C ASN A 17 -20.08 15.03 17.43
N GLY A 18 -21.16 15.32 16.70
CA GLY A 18 -21.60 14.49 15.57
C GLY A 18 -20.53 14.37 14.47
N MET A 19 -19.85 15.45 14.12
CA MET A 19 -18.74 15.45 13.15
C MET A 19 -17.58 14.57 13.61
N VAL A 20 -17.15 14.70 14.88
CA VAL A 20 -16.07 13.88 15.44
C VAL A 20 -16.46 12.40 15.51
N SER A 21 -17.67 12.08 15.97
CA SER A 21 -18.16 10.70 16.02
C SER A 21 -18.23 10.07 14.64
N THR A 22 -18.75 10.79 13.64
CA THR A 22 -18.82 10.32 12.25
C THR A 22 -17.43 10.09 11.68
N TYR A 23 -16.50 11.00 11.94
CA TYR A 23 -15.10 10.84 11.54
C TYR A 23 -14.45 9.63 12.22
N GLY A 24 -14.78 9.37 13.49
CA GLY A 24 -14.35 8.18 14.22
C GLY A 24 -14.87 6.88 13.60
N VAL A 25 -16.14 6.84 13.19
CA VAL A 25 -16.72 5.67 12.48
C VAL A 25 -16.02 5.45 11.14
N TYR A 26 -15.79 6.52 10.37
CA TYR A 26 -15.04 6.45 9.12
C TYR A 26 -13.63 5.88 9.33
N TRP A 27 -12.90 6.34 10.36
CA TRP A 27 -11.56 5.84 10.67
C TRP A 27 -11.56 4.40 11.19
N HIS A 28 -12.56 4.03 11.98
CA HIS A 28 -12.72 2.65 12.43
C HIS A 28 -12.92 1.72 11.22
N TRP A 29 -13.80 2.08 10.29
CA TRP A 29 -13.99 1.34 9.05
C TRP A 29 -12.72 1.31 8.18
N ALA A 30 -12.00 2.43 8.07
CA ALA A 30 -10.77 2.50 7.29
C ALA A 30 -9.67 1.56 7.82
N ARG A 31 -9.60 1.36 9.15
CA ARG A 31 -8.59 0.51 9.80
C ARG A 31 -9.04 -0.95 9.96
N PHE A 32 -10.30 -1.16 10.29
CA PHE A 32 -10.87 -2.47 10.65
C PHE A 32 -11.98 -2.90 9.67
N GLY A 33 -11.83 -2.52 8.40
CA GLY A 33 -12.82 -2.81 7.36
C GLY A 33 -12.97 -4.30 7.05
N HIS A 34 -13.77 -4.61 6.03
CA HIS A 34 -14.26 -5.95 5.71
C HIS A 34 -13.23 -7.10 5.75
N ASN A 35 -12.01 -6.87 5.25
CA ASN A 35 -10.98 -7.91 5.18
C ASN A 35 -10.09 -8.01 6.44
N PHE A 36 -10.27 -7.14 7.44
CA PHE A 36 -9.40 -7.08 8.62
C PHE A 36 -9.34 -8.41 9.37
N GLU A 37 -10.49 -8.94 9.77
CA GLU A 37 -10.58 -10.21 10.52
C GLU A 37 -9.99 -11.38 9.72
N LYS A 38 -10.24 -11.41 8.40
CA LYS A 38 -9.63 -12.39 7.52
C LYS A 38 -8.10 -12.30 7.56
N TYR A 39 -7.54 -11.10 7.44
CA TYR A 39 -6.09 -10.94 7.50
C TYR A 39 -5.52 -11.32 8.86
N VAL A 40 -6.20 -11.00 9.96
CA VAL A 40 -5.80 -11.42 11.31
C VAL A 40 -5.73 -12.94 11.42
N GLN A 41 -6.78 -13.65 10.97
CA GLN A 41 -6.80 -15.11 10.94
C GLN A 41 -5.69 -15.68 10.06
N ASP A 42 -5.50 -15.11 8.86
CA ASP A 42 -4.43 -15.49 7.94
C ASP A 42 -3.04 -15.33 8.61
N PHE A 43 -2.81 -14.28 9.40
CA PHE A 43 -1.56 -14.07 10.14
C PHE A 43 -1.38 -15.10 11.25
N HIS A 44 -2.39 -15.34 12.09
CA HIS A 44 -2.34 -16.34 13.15
C HIS A 44 -2.07 -17.75 12.60
N ALA A 45 -2.69 -18.11 11.48
CA ALA A 45 -2.44 -19.39 10.83
C ALA A 45 -0.96 -19.59 10.45
N ARG A 46 -0.24 -18.51 10.13
CA ARG A 46 1.18 -18.54 9.77
C ARG A 46 2.14 -18.51 10.95
N GLU A 47 1.68 -18.20 12.18
CA GLU A 47 2.55 -18.14 13.36
C GLU A 47 3.21 -19.50 13.68
N ASN A 48 2.56 -20.60 13.30
CA ASN A 48 3.03 -21.96 13.55
C ASN A 48 3.70 -22.61 12.34
N PHE A 49 3.99 -21.85 11.27
CA PHE A 49 4.66 -22.39 10.10
C PHE A 49 6.08 -22.85 10.44
N SER A 50 6.41 -24.05 9.99
CA SER A 50 7.79 -24.53 9.89
C SER A 50 8.59 -23.70 8.90
N SER A 51 9.92 -23.81 8.95
CA SER A 51 10.82 -23.12 8.02
C SER A 51 10.54 -23.47 6.56
N SER A 52 10.16 -24.71 6.26
CA SER A 52 9.82 -25.13 4.89
C SER A 52 8.49 -24.53 4.42
N GLU A 53 7.49 -24.46 5.29
CA GLU A 53 6.20 -23.82 4.96
C GLU A 53 6.38 -22.32 4.73
N TRP A 54 7.19 -21.65 5.57
CA TRP A 54 7.54 -20.24 5.37
C TRP A 54 8.23 -20.00 4.04
N LYS A 55 9.19 -20.85 3.67
CA LYS A 55 9.90 -20.76 2.40
C LYS A 55 8.93 -20.86 1.22
N THR A 56 8.09 -21.89 1.20
CA THR A 56 7.08 -22.08 0.14
C THR A 56 6.15 -20.89 0.04
N TYR A 57 5.61 -20.42 1.17
CA TYR A 57 4.71 -19.27 1.21
C TYR A 57 5.38 -18.00 0.69
N GLN A 58 6.61 -17.72 1.09
CA GLN A 58 7.35 -16.53 0.64
C GLN A 58 7.64 -16.59 -0.86
N GLU A 59 8.04 -17.74 -1.39
CA GLU A 59 8.29 -17.93 -2.83
C GLU A 59 7.01 -17.69 -3.65
N GLU A 60 5.87 -18.22 -3.19
CA GLU A 60 4.57 -18.00 -3.84
C GLU A 60 4.13 -16.53 -3.80
N GLN A 61 4.20 -15.88 -2.63
CA GLN A 61 3.82 -14.47 -2.50
C GLN A 61 4.74 -13.56 -3.31
N LEU A 62 6.04 -13.85 -3.32
CA LEU A 62 7.03 -13.10 -4.10
C LEU A 62 6.75 -13.22 -5.59
N LYS A 63 6.59 -14.44 -6.11
CA LYS A 63 6.25 -14.67 -7.52
C LYS A 63 4.96 -13.95 -7.91
N ARG A 64 3.93 -14.01 -7.06
CA ARG A 64 2.66 -13.29 -7.27
C ARG A 64 2.88 -11.78 -7.33
N LEU A 65 3.60 -11.20 -6.38
CA LEU A 65 3.89 -9.77 -6.33
C LEU A 65 4.65 -9.31 -7.58
N LEU A 66 5.75 -10.00 -7.92
CA LEU A 66 6.60 -9.66 -9.05
C LEU A 66 5.86 -9.78 -10.39
N SER A 67 5.01 -10.81 -10.54
CA SER A 67 4.15 -10.96 -11.72
C SER A 67 3.18 -9.80 -11.90
N ILE A 68 2.69 -9.23 -10.80
CA ILE A 68 1.81 -8.06 -10.86
C ILE A 68 2.62 -6.80 -11.18
N CYS A 69 3.80 -6.64 -10.58
CA CYS A 69 4.69 -5.53 -10.94
C CYS A 69 5.00 -5.51 -12.43
N ALA A 70 5.38 -6.66 -13.01
CA ALA A 70 5.74 -6.78 -14.43
C ALA A 70 4.61 -6.43 -15.39
N ARG A 71 3.34 -6.63 -14.99
CA ARG A 71 2.16 -6.47 -15.86
C ARG A 71 1.40 -5.16 -15.62
N ASP A 72 1.16 -4.85 -14.35
CA ASP A 72 0.06 -3.97 -13.95
C ASP A 72 0.55 -2.68 -13.27
N VAL A 73 1.81 -2.64 -12.86
CA VAL A 73 2.45 -1.45 -12.27
C VAL A 73 3.24 -0.70 -13.36
N PRO A 74 2.82 0.52 -13.75
CA PRO A 74 3.41 1.25 -14.87
C PRO A 74 4.94 1.33 -14.85
N PHE A 75 5.51 1.67 -13.70
CA PHE A 75 6.96 1.84 -13.54
C PHE A 75 7.74 0.59 -13.96
N TYR A 76 7.39 -0.56 -13.37
CA TYR A 76 8.08 -1.82 -13.65
C TYR A 76 7.76 -2.35 -15.04
N ALA A 77 6.49 -2.31 -15.46
CA ALA A 77 6.06 -2.79 -16.77
C ALA A 77 6.74 -2.05 -17.94
N GLN A 78 7.06 -0.77 -17.78
CA GLN A 78 7.74 0.03 -18.79
C GLN A 78 9.27 -0.07 -18.72
N ARG A 79 9.84 -0.26 -17.52
CA ARG A 79 11.28 -0.12 -17.28
C ARG A 79 12.03 -1.44 -17.21
N TRP A 80 11.36 -2.54 -16.86
CA TRP A 80 11.98 -3.86 -16.92
C TRP A 80 12.12 -4.35 -18.35
N THR A 81 13.27 -4.92 -18.66
CA THR A 81 13.52 -5.63 -19.92
C THR A 81 12.69 -6.91 -19.99
N ASP A 82 12.55 -7.51 -21.17
CA ASP A 82 11.83 -8.78 -21.32
C ASP A 82 12.44 -9.89 -20.46
N GLN A 83 13.78 -9.94 -20.36
CA GLN A 83 14.47 -10.89 -19.49
C GLN A 83 14.12 -10.67 -18.01
N GLN A 84 14.05 -9.41 -17.55
CA GLN A 84 13.68 -9.08 -16.19
C GLN A 84 12.20 -9.39 -15.91
N LYS A 85 11.31 -9.14 -16.89
CA LYS A 85 9.90 -9.54 -16.79
C LYS A 85 9.74 -11.04 -16.67
N GLN A 86 10.48 -11.82 -17.47
CA GLN A 86 10.48 -13.28 -17.34
C GLN A 86 11.02 -13.73 -15.97
N ALA A 87 12.12 -13.14 -15.50
CA ALA A 87 12.63 -13.40 -14.15
C ALA A 87 11.58 -13.12 -13.07
N ALA A 88 10.87 -11.98 -13.15
CA ALA A 88 9.79 -11.62 -12.26
C ALA A 88 8.63 -12.64 -12.28
N LEU A 89 8.23 -13.11 -13.46
CA LEU A 89 7.20 -14.15 -13.62
C LEU A 89 7.61 -15.49 -13.00
N HIS A 90 8.92 -15.76 -12.91
CA HIS A 90 9.48 -16.94 -12.25
C HIS A 90 9.77 -16.73 -10.76
N GLY A 91 9.63 -15.52 -10.22
CA GLY A 91 9.97 -15.21 -8.83
C GLY A 91 11.48 -15.00 -8.58
N ASP A 92 12.28 -14.83 -9.64
CA ASP A 92 13.74 -14.71 -9.54
C ASP A 92 14.15 -13.25 -9.23
N LEU A 93 14.10 -12.91 -7.95
CA LEU A 93 14.40 -11.58 -7.45
C LEU A 93 15.85 -11.14 -7.72
N GLN A 94 16.80 -12.07 -7.77
CA GLN A 94 18.23 -11.75 -7.92
C GLN A 94 18.55 -11.19 -9.31
N LYS A 95 17.71 -11.49 -10.31
CA LYS A 95 17.85 -10.97 -11.68
C LYS A 95 17.14 -9.64 -11.90
N LEU A 96 16.53 -9.06 -10.87
CA LEU A 96 15.82 -7.79 -10.96
C LEU A 96 16.71 -6.62 -10.51
N PRO A 97 16.60 -5.45 -11.16
CA PRO A 97 17.36 -4.27 -10.76
C PRO A 97 16.85 -3.71 -9.43
N LEU A 98 17.77 -3.14 -8.65
CA LEU A 98 17.42 -2.42 -7.42
C LEU A 98 16.60 -1.15 -7.73
N LEU A 99 15.67 -0.81 -6.84
CA LEU A 99 14.85 0.39 -6.93
C LEU A 99 15.46 1.52 -6.10
N GLU A 100 15.84 2.60 -6.77
CA GLU A 100 16.24 3.85 -6.12
C GLU A 100 15.04 4.66 -5.63
N LYS A 101 15.28 5.57 -4.67
CA LYS A 101 14.22 6.42 -4.10
C LYS A 101 13.73 7.51 -5.05
N THR A 102 14.59 8.00 -5.95
CA THR A 102 14.31 9.16 -6.79
C THR A 102 13.08 8.98 -7.67
N PRO A 103 12.93 7.88 -8.46
CA PRO A 103 11.75 7.71 -9.29
C PRO A 103 10.44 7.64 -8.50
N LEU A 104 10.48 7.08 -7.28
CA LEU A 104 9.33 7.00 -6.39
C LEU A 104 8.91 8.37 -5.85
N ARG A 105 9.87 9.28 -5.65
CA ARG A 105 9.58 10.68 -5.24
C ARG A 105 9.04 11.52 -6.39
N GLU A 106 9.61 11.37 -7.58
CA GLU A 106 9.25 12.16 -8.75
C GLU A 106 7.91 11.74 -9.35
N HIS A 107 7.64 10.43 -9.40
CA HIS A 107 6.49 9.85 -10.07
C HIS A 107 5.80 8.73 -9.25
N PRO A 108 5.32 9.01 -8.03
CA PRO A 108 4.71 8.00 -7.16
C PRO A 108 3.50 7.30 -7.79
N GLU A 109 2.76 7.99 -8.66
CA GLU A 109 1.62 7.44 -9.39
C GLU A 109 1.99 6.29 -10.34
N GLN A 110 3.24 6.23 -10.82
CA GLN A 110 3.72 5.14 -11.67
C GLN A 110 3.90 3.82 -10.90
N PHE A 111 3.91 3.86 -9.57
CA PHE A 111 4.03 2.68 -8.71
C PHE A 111 2.67 2.13 -8.28
N LEU A 112 1.57 2.76 -8.71
CA LEU A 112 0.22 2.30 -8.43
C LEU A 112 -0.25 1.33 -9.52
N ARG A 113 -0.93 0.26 -9.10
CA ARG A 113 -1.56 -0.68 -10.04
C ARG A 113 -2.66 0.02 -10.85
N ARG A 114 -2.66 -0.18 -12.17
CA ARG A 114 -3.58 0.52 -13.08
C ARG A 114 -5.05 0.14 -12.85
N GLU A 115 -5.32 -1.13 -12.54
CA GLU A 115 -6.68 -1.64 -12.32
C GLU A 115 -7.26 -1.25 -10.96
N LEU A 116 -6.43 -0.87 -10.00
CA LEU A 116 -6.89 -0.56 -8.65
C LEU A 116 -7.18 0.94 -8.48
N ARG A 117 -8.44 1.25 -8.19
CA ARG A 117 -8.89 2.60 -7.84
C ARG A 117 -9.58 2.60 -6.48
N PRO A 118 -8.84 2.35 -5.38
CA PRO A 118 -9.43 2.33 -4.05
C PRO A 118 -9.98 3.71 -3.70
N PHE A 119 -11.12 3.74 -3.00
CA PHE A 119 -11.69 4.94 -2.41
C PHE A 119 -12.09 4.63 -0.95
N PRO A 120 -11.60 5.42 0.03
CA PRO A 120 -10.68 6.54 -0.11
C PRO A 120 -9.26 6.10 -0.48
N ARG A 121 -8.46 7.02 -1.04
CA ARG A 121 -7.02 6.82 -1.23
C ARG A 121 -6.28 7.39 -0.03
N PHE A 122 -5.58 6.53 0.71
CA PHE A 122 -4.72 6.96 1.80
C PHE A 122 -3.33 7.30 1.25
N LYS A 123 -2.85 8.49 1.62
CA LYS A 123 -1.52 8.97 1.26
C LYS A 123 -0.73 9.19 2.56
N PHE A 124 0.44 8.59 2.65
CA PHE A 124 1.26 8.64 3.86
C PHE A 124 2.65 9.13 3.50
N PHE A 125 3.13 10.10 4.26
CA PHE A 125 4.45 10.67 4.05
C PHE A 125 5.46 10.03 5.00
N THR A 126 6.63 9.67 4.48
CA THR A 126 7.76 9.27 5.33
C THR A 126 8.34 10.50 6.04
N SER A 127 8.72 10.37 7.30
CA SER A 127 9.57 11.37 7.96
C SER A 127 11.01 11.27 7.44
N GLY A 128 11.77 12.37 7.49
CA GLY A 128 13.17 12.38 7.09
C GLY A 128 13.87 13.70 7.42
N THR A 129 15.15 13.62 7.78
CA THR A 129 15.98 14.77 8.16
C THR A 129 16.36 15.66 6.96
N THR A 130 16.28 15.13 5.74
CA THR A 130 16.68 15.83 4.49
C THR A 130 15.53 16.59 3.81
N GLY A 131 14.33 16.61 4.40
CA GLY A 131 13.19 17.38 3.89
C GLY A 131 12.54 16.85 2.60
N THR A 132 12.88 15.64 2.14
CA THR A 132 12.35 15.04 0.88
C THR A 132 11.55 13.76 1.16
N PRO A 133 10.30 13.89 1.65
CA PRO A 133 9.46 12.76 2.00
C PRO A 133 9.06 11.95 0.75
N ILE A 134 8.89 10.66 0.91
CA ILE A 134 8.18 9.78 -0.04
C ILE A 134 6.71 9.78 0.38
N ALA A 135 5.82 9.80 -0.59
CA ALA A 135 4.41 10.10 -0.40
C ALA A 135 3.48 9.05 -1.02
#